data_AF-A0A0S8JN00-F1
#
_entry.id   AF-A0A0S8JN00-F1
#
_cell.length_a   1.000
_cell.length_b   1.000
_cell.length_c   1.000
_cell.angle_alpha   90.00
_cell.angle_beta   90.00
_cell.angle_gamma   90.00
#
_symmetry.space_group_name_H-M   'P 1'
#
loop_
_entity.id
_entity.type
_entity.pdbx_description
1 polymer ?
#
loop_
_entity_poly.entity_id
_entity_poly.type
_entity_poly.pdbx_seq_one_letter_code
_entity_poly.pdbx_strand_id
1 'polypeptide(L)'
;MTYVQFLNSELGRWVGERLTSDQSDVVHDLLAHLAEQMIEMNKQKQSEAKGFLAWLERRIGSKVDDLANKTKLRAYYDHDFQTMVAVLRKNTRKLKVKITRVIEEEIDCEFKRSLEKLGPLLTSIAATDRLIDLVVYQLYGLTDEEAAIVEGTLAESKG
;
A
#
# COMPACT_ATOMS: atom_id res chain seq x y z
N MET A 1 5.57 -9.03 11.54
CA MET A 1 5.12 -10.09 12.47
C MET A 1 5.21 -11.41 11.73
N THR A 2 5.98 -12.37 12.22
CA THR A 2 6.11 -13.70 11.60
C THR A 2 4.88 -14.56 11.90
N TYR A 3 4.73 -15.68 11.18
CA TYR A 3 3.62 -16.61 11.42
C TYR A 3 3.68 -17.24 12.82
N VAL A 4 4.85 -17.67 13.28
CA VAL A 4 5.03 -18.13 14.68
C VAL A 4 4.69 -17.05 15.71
N GLN A 5 5.06 -15.79 15.47
CA GLN A 5 4.69 -14.69 16.38
C GLN A 5 3.17 -14.49 16.42
N PHE A 6 2.50 -14.63 15.27
CA PHE A 6 1.05 -14.54 15.18
C PHE A 6 0.35 -15.69 15.91
N LEU A 7 0.77 -16.94 15.72
CA LEU A 7 0.20 -18.10 16.44
C LEU A 7 0.31 -17.93 17.97
N ASN A 8 1.38 -17.27 18.43
CA ASN A 8 1.60 -16.96 19.85
C ASN A 8 0.93 -15.67 20.33
N SER A 9 0.23 -14.95 19.46
CA SER A 9 -0.56 -13.78 19.84
C SER A 9 -1.93 -14.18 20.41
N GLU A 10 -2.62 -13.25 21.07
CA GLU A 10 -4.00 -13.49 21.53
C GLU A 10 -4.93 -13.81 20.37
N LEU A 11 -4.80 -13.08 19.25
CA LEU A 11 -5.63 -13.28 18.07
C LEU A 11 -5.35 -14.64 17.40
N GLY A 12 -4.09 -15.04 17.25
CA GLY A 12 -3.76 -16.34 16.66
C GLY A 12 -4.27 -17.53 17.48
N ARG A 13 -4.18 -17.46 18.82
CA ARG A 13 -4.80 -18.47 19.69
C ARG A 13 -6.32 -18.49 19.55
N TRP A 14 -6.95 -17.32 19.56
CA TRP A 14 -8.40 -17.18 19.38
C TRP A 14 -8.87 -17.76 18.05
N VAL A 15 -8.16 -17.51 16.94
CA VAL A 15 -8.47 -18.10 15.63
C VAL A 15 -8.36 -19.62 15.71
N GLY A 16 -7.29 -20.16 16.31
CA GLY A 16 -7.10 -21.61 16.46
C GLY A 16 -8.20 -22.29 17.27
N GLU A 17 -8.63 -21.67 18.38
CA GLU A 17 -9.74 -22.15 19.21
C GLU A 17 -11.06 -22.22 18.42
N ARG A 18 -11.35 -21.22 17.58
CA ARG A 18 -12.55 -21.21 16.74
C ARG A 18 -12.51 -22.27 15.65
N LEU A 19 -11.36 -22.47 15.02
CA LEU A 19 -11.18 -23.51 13.99
C LEU A 19 -11.34 -24.93 14.57
N THR A 20 -10.84 -25.17 15.78
CA THR A 20 -10.99 -26.47 16.46
C THR A 20 -12.41 -26.72 16.99
N SER A 21 -13.19 -25.66 17.20
CA SER A 21 -14.57 -25.73 17.71
C SER A 21 -15.63 -25.76 16.60
N ASP A 22 -15.25 -26.03 15.35
CA ASP A 22 -16.12 -26.00 14.15
C ASP A 22 -16.81 -24.64 13.91
N GLN A 23 -16.20 -23.54 14.39
CA GLN A 23 -16.69 -22.17 14.23
C GLN A 23 -15.87 -21.41 13.18
N SER A 24 -15.70 -22.06 12.03
CA SER A 24 -14.99 -21.50 10.88
C SER A 24 -15.73 -20.30 10.27
N ASP A 25 -17.05 -20.26 10.41
CA ASP A 25 -17.91 -19.13 10.04
C ASP A 25 -17.48 -17.83 10.72
N VAL A 26 -17.14 -17.87 12.00
CA VAL A 26 -16.66 -16.69 12.76
C VAL A 26 -15.30 -16.19 12.22
N VAL A 27 -14.43 -17.10 11.77
CA VAL A 27 -13.14 -16.74 11.15
C VAL A 27 -13.36 -16.15 9.76
N HIS A 28 -14.31 -16.68 8.99
CA HIS A 28 -14.70 -16.11 7.70
C HIS A 28 -15.33 -14.72 7.84
N ASP A 29 -16.15 -14.48 8.86
CA ASP A 29 -16.70 -13.16 9.18
C ASP A 29 -15.60 -12.15 9.53
N LEU A 30 -14.59 -12.59 10.29
CA LEU A 30 -13.40 -11.77 10.56
C LEU A 30 -12.68 -11.40 9.26
N LEU A 31 -12.44 -12.37 8.37
CA LEU A 31 -11.80 -12.13 7.08
C LEU A 31 -12.63 -11.18 6.20
N ALA A 32 -13.96 -11.32 6.19
CA ALA A 32 -14.85 -10.42 5.48
C ALA A 32 -14.74 -8.98 6.04
N HIS A 33 -14.73 -8.83 7.36
CA HIS A 33 -14.55 -7.53 8.00
C HIS A 33 -13.18 -6.89 7.65
N LEU A 34 -12.10 -7.66 7.70
CA LEU A 34 -10.76 -7.17 7.33
C LEU A 34 -10.69 -6.77 5.84
N ALA A 35 -11.32 -7.53 4.96
CA ALA A 35 -11.42 -7.20 3.54
C ALA A 35 -12.21 -5.90 3.31
N GLU A 36 -13.31 -5.68 4.02
CA GLU A 36 -14.06 -4.42 3.98
C GLU A 36 -13.20 -3.23 4.44
N GLN A 37 -12.44 -3.38 5.53
CA GLN A 37 -11.49 -2.36 5.99
C GLN A 37 -10.41 -2.08 4.93
N MET A 38 -9.87 -3.10 4.27
CA MET A 38 -8.92 -2.92 3.16
C MET A 38 -9.52 -2.15 1.99
N ILE A 39 -10.78 -2.42 1.62
CA ILE A 39 -11.46 -1.69 0.56
C ILE A 39 -11.59 -0.21 0.93
N GLU A 40 -11.99 0.08 2.16
CA GLU A 40 -12.17 1.45 2.64
C GLU A 40 -10.85 2.23 2.70
N MET A 41 -9.81 1.65 3.30
CA MET A 41 -8.48 2.28 3.33
C MET A 41 -7.91 2.48 1.93
N ASN A 42 -8.12 1.53 1.00
CA ASN A 42 -7.69 1.70 -0.39
C ASN A 42 -8.48 2.80 -1.11
N LYS A 43 -9.77 2.98 -0.83
CA LYS A 43 -10.54 4.12 -1.35
C LYS A 43 -9.99 5.44 -0.84
N GLN A 44 -9.66 5.53 0.45
CA GLN A 44 -9.05 6.73 1.05
C GLN A 44 -7.69 7.04 0.42
N LYS A 45 -6.82 6.03 0.28
CA LYS A 45 -5.53 6.14 -0.44
C LYS A 45 -5.73 6.66 -1.86
N GLN A 46 -6.66 6.08 -2.60
CA GLN A 46 -6.96 6.51 -3.98
C GLN A 46 -7.52 7.93 -4.03
N SER A 47 -8.34 8.33 -3.06
CA SER A 47 -8.92 9.67 -2.97
C SER A 47 -7.83 10.72 -2.75
N GLU A 48 -6.94 10.51 -1.78
CA GLU A 48 -5.82 11.42 -1.52
C GLU A 48 -4.87 11.50 -2.72
N ALA A 49 -4.51 10.36 -3.32
CA ALA A 49 -3.66 10.32 -4.51
C ALA A 49 -4.30 11.06 -5.70
N LYS A 50 -5.60 10.88 -5.94
CA LYS A 50 -6.33 11.64 -6.97
C LYS A 50 -6.34 13.13 -6.67
N GLY A 51 -6.52 13.52 -5.40
CA GLY A 51 -6.49 14.90 -4.94
C GLY A 51 -5.14 15.57 -5.24
N PHE A 52 -4.05 14.92 -4.86
CA PHE A 52 -2.70 15.38 -5.15
C PHE A 52 -2.44 15.53 -6.65
N LEU A 53 -2.78 14.52 -7.46
CA LEU A 53 -2.58 14.58 -8.91
C LEU A 53 -3.41 15.70 -9.56
N ALA A 54 -4.68 15.87 -9.17
CA ALA A 54 -5.52 16.94 -9.68
C ALA A 54 -5.00 18.33 -9.28
N TRP A 55 -4.40 18.46 -8.08
CA TRP A 55 -3.68 19.66 -7.69
C TRP A 55 -2.44 19.88 -8.56
N LEU A 56 -1.61 18.84 -8.76
CA LEU A 56 -0.40 18.89 -9.56
C LEU A 56 -0.69 19.30 -11.01
N GLU A 57 -1.72 18.72 -11.63
CA GLU A 57 -2.17 19.06 -12.99
C GLU A 57 -2.53 20.54 -13.11
N ARG A 58 -3.24 21.10 -12.12
CA ARG A 58 -3.54 22.54 -12.07
C ARG A 58 -2.27 23.36 -11.92
N ARG A 59 -1.31 22.90 -11.12
CA ARG A 59 -0.07 23.63 -10.86
C ARG A 59 0.84 23.69 -12.08
N ILE A 60 0.96 22.60 -12.83
CA ILE A 60 1.83 22.49 -14.02
C ILE A 60 1.11 22.85 -15.33
N GLY A 61 -0.22 22.97 -15.28
CA GLY A 61 -1.08 23.33 -16.40
C GLY A 61 -1.26 22.22 -17.46
N SER A 62 -0.88 20.99 -17.13
CA SER A 62 -0.89 19.84 -18.05
C SER A 62 -1.43 18.59 -17.35
N LYS A 63 -2.08 17.70 -18.11
CA LYS A 63 -2.61 16.45 -17.58
C LYS A 63 -1.48 15.46 -17.32
N VAL A 64 -1.56 14.74 -16.20
CA VAL A 64 -0.58 13.70 -15.84
C VAL A 64 -0.55 12.60 -16.92
N ASP A 65 -1.70 12.33 -17.55
CA ASP A 65 -1.83 11.28 -18.56
C ASP A 65 -1.11 11.54 -19.88
N ASP A 66 -0.77 12.80 -20.14
CA ASP A 66 -0.01 13.24 -21.31
C ASP A 66 1.51 13.16 -21.08
N LEU A 67 1.93 12.98 -19.82
CA LEU A 67 3.34 12.95 -19.42
C LEU A 67 3.95 11.56 -19.62
N ALA A 68 5.21 11.53 -20.04
CA ALA A 68 6.01 10.31 -19.98
C ALA A 68 6.26 9.92 -18.52
N ASN A 69 6.35 8.61 -18.25
CA ASN A 69 6.49 8.04 -16.90
C ASN A 69 5.33 8.38 -15.95
N LYS A 70 4.11 8.58 -16.48
CA LYS A 70 2.91 8.85 -15.69
C LYS A 70 2.59 7.80 -14.62
N THR A 71 3.01 6.56 -14.81
CA THR A 71 2.87 5.50 -13.78
C THR A 71 3.64 5.84 -12.51
N LYS A 72 4.86 6.40 -12.63
CA LYS A 72 5.63 6.89 -11.48
C LYS A 72 4.98 8.09 -10.79
N LEU A 73 4.33 8.97 -11.55
CA LEU A 73 3.57 10.07 -10.96
C LEU A 73 2.31 9.56 -10.25
N ARG A 74 1.61 8.59 -10.84
CA ARG A 74 0.42 7.99 -10.23
C ARG A 74 0.75 7.23 -8.94
N ALA A 75 1.92 6.59 -8.89
CA ALA A 75 2.46 5.92 -7.72
C ALA A 75 3.55 6.78 -7.02
N TYR A 76 3.35 8.11 -6.93
CA TYR A 76 4.35 9.00 -6.34
C TYR A 76 4.68 8.66 -4.89
N TYR A 77 3.76 8.03 -4.16
CA TYR A 77 3.94 7.58 -2.78
C TYR A 77 4.92 6.42 -2.64
N ASP A 78 5.28 5.75 -3.73
CA ASP A 78 6.32 4.70 -3.76
C ASP A 78 7.70 5.27 -4.15
N HIS A 79 7.82 6.59 -4.31
CA HIS A 79 9.00 7.25 -4.83
C HIS A 79 9.37 8.48 -4.00
N ASP A 80 10.63 8.91 -4.11
CA ASP A 80 11.08 10.15 -3.49
C ASP A 80 10.69 11.38 -4.33
N PHE A 81 10.76 12.55 -3.69
CA PHE A 81 10.47 13.82 -4.35
C PHE A 81 11.36 14.06 -5.58
N GLN A 82 12.64 13.64 -5.53
CA GLN A 82 13.59 13.82 -6.62
C GLN A 82 13.19 13.03 -7.87
N THR A 83 12.67 11.81 -7.70
CA THR A 83 12.12 11.00 -8.80
C THR A 83 10.95 11.71 -9.47
N MET A 84 10.04 12.30 -8.68
CA MET A 84 8.92 13.06 -9.23
C MET A 84 9.40 14.30 -10.00
N VAL A 85 10.32 15.09 -9.43
CA VAL A 85 10.89 16.27 -10.10
C VAL A 85 11.63 15.88 -11.38
N ALA A 86 12.36 14.78 -11.39
CA ALA A 86 13.02 14.26 -12.58
C ALA A 86 12.01 13.93 -13.69
N VAL A 87 10.86 13.33 -13.35
CA VAL A 87 9.77 13.07 -14.30
C VAL A 87 9.20 14.39 -14.83
N LEU A 88 8.93 15.38 -13.97
CA LEU A 88 8.44 16.70 -14.41
C LEU A 88 9.44 17.42 -15.33
N ARG A 89 10.73 17.43 -14.97
CA ARG A 89 11.80 18.04 -15.77
C ARG A 89 11.95 17.38 -17.13
N LYS A 90 11.84 16.05 -17.21
CA LYS A 90 11.85 15.31 -18.49
C LYS A 90 10.67 15.68 -19.40
N ASN A 91 9.56 16.13 -18.82
CA ASN A 91 8.36 16.54 -19.54
C ASN A 91 8.23 18.05 -19.76
N THR A 92 9.26 18.85 -19.47
CA THR A 92 9.23 20.34 -19.55
C THR A 92 8.62 20.91 -20.82
N ARG A 93 8.84 20.29 -21.99
CA ARG A 93 8.25 20.74 -23.27
C ARG A 93 6.72 20.59 -23.34
N LYS A 94 6.14 19.71 -22.53
CA LYS A 94 4.70 19.44 -22.44
C LYS A 94 4.02 20.23 -21.32
N LEU A 95 4.80 20.85 -20.42
CA LEU A 95 4.27 21.62 -19.31
C LEU A 95 3.91 23.02 -19.82
N LYS A 96 2.73 23.53 -19.44
CA LYS A 96 2.38 24.93 -19.71
C LYS A 96 3.10 25.91 -18.79
N VAL A 97 3.64 25.40 -17.69
CA VAL A 97 4.35 26.17 -16.69
C VAL A 97 5.80 25.69 -16.58
N LYS A 98 6.75 26.64 -16.58
CA LYS A 98 8.16 26.34 -16.36
C LYS A 98 8.37 25.99 -14.88
N ILE A 99 8.96 24.83 -14.60
CA ILE A 99 9.34 24.44 -13.23
C ILE A 99 10.48 25.35 -12.76
N THR A 100 10.13 26.43 -12.05
CA THR A 100 11.07 27.29 -11.34
C THR A 100 11.24 26.79 -9.92
N ARG A 101 12.23 27.34 -9.19
CA ARG A 101 12.46 27.01 -7.79
C ARG A 101 11.22 27.19 -6.90
N VAL A 102 10.47 28.27 -7.11
CA VAL A 102 9.22 28.54 -6.35
C VAL A 102 8.18 27.44 -6.59
N ILE A 103 8.03 26.99 -7.84
CA ILE A 103 7.08 25.92 -8.16
C ILE A 103 7.54 24.59 -7.56
N GLU A 104 8.84 24.30 -7.63
CA GLU A 104 9.41 23.10 -7.05
C GLU A 104 9.18 23.06 -5.53
N GLU A 105 9.41 24.17 -4.83
CA GLU A 105 9.14 24.30 -3.38
C GLU A 105 7.66 24.11 -3.05
N GLU A 106 6.74 24.65 -3.86
CA GLU A 106 5.30 24.41 -3.66
C GLU A 106 4.91 22.94 -3.89
N ILE A 107 5.47 22.29 -4.91
CA ILE A 107 5.23 20.87 -5.18
C ILE A 107 5.81 20.02 -4.04
N ASP A 108 6.98 20.36 -3.50
CA ASP A 108 7.57 19.67 -2.35
C ASP A 108 6.68 19.77 -1.10
N CYS A 109 6.16 20.97 -0.81
CA CYS A 109 5.24 21.19 0.30
C CYS A 109 3.97 20.34 0.17
N GLU A 110 3.31 20.36 -0.99
CA GLU A 110 2.07 19.60 -1.17
C GLU A 110 2.33 18.09 -1.25
N PHE A 111 3.46 17.68 -1.82
CA PHE A 111 3.92 16.28 -1.84
C PHE A 111 4.10 15.74 -0.41
N LYS A 112 4.82 16.47 0.44
CA LYS A 112 5.01 16.12 1.86
C LYS A 112 3.68 16.04 2.60
N ARG A 113 2.82 17.05 2.45
CA ARG A 113 1.47 17.05 3.05
C ARG A 113 0.65 15.83 2.63
N SER A 114 0.73 15.44 1.37
CA SER A 114 0.02 14.26 0.88
C SER A 114 0.60 12.97 1.45
N LEU A 115 1.93 12.85 1.52
CA LEU A 115 2.59 11.70 2.15
C LEU A 115 2.29 11.58 3.65
N GLU A 116 2.17 12.70 4.37
CA GLU A 116 1.79 12.68 5.80
C GLU A 116 0.41 12.02 6.02
N LYS A 117 -0.52 12.21 5.07
CA LYS A 117 -1.83 11.55 5.12
C LYS A 117 -1.78 10.11 4.63
N LEU A 118 -0.99 9.83 3.59
CA LEU A 118 -0.87 8.48 3.02
C LEU A 118 -0.06 7.54 3.90
N GLY A 119 0.91 8.03 4.67
CA GLY A 119 1.82 7.23 5.49
C GLY A 119 1.09 6.29 6.46
N PRO A 120 0.17 6.81 7.31
CA PRO A 120 -0.65 5.97 8.17
C PRO A 120 -1.50 4.97 7.40
N LEU A 121 -2.13 5.39 6.29
CA LEU A 121 -2.96 4.52 5.47
C LEU A 121 -2.17 3.36 4.85
N LEU A 122 -0.99 3.63 4.29
CA LEU A 122 -0.12 2.61 3.71
C LEU A 122 0.35 1.61 4.77
N THR A 123 0.67 2.10 5.96
CA THR A 123 1.06 1.25 7.10
C THR A 123 -0.11 0.37 7.54
N SER A 124 -1.31 0.92 7.69
CA SER A 124 -2.50 0.15 8.06
C SER A 124 -2.92 -0.86 6.99
N ILE A 125 -2.82 -0.50 5.71
CA ILE A 125 -3.08 -1.43 4.59
C ILE A 125 -2.11 -2.61 4.65
N ALA A 126 -0.80 -2.35 4.76
CA ALA A 126 0.20 -3.40 4.83
C ALA A 126 0.05 -4.29 6.07
N ALA A 127 -0.30 -3.70 7.22
CA ALA A 127 -0.55 -4.44 8.45
C ALA A 127 -1.80 -5.35 8.33
N THR A 128 -2.85 -4.86 7.68
CA THR A 128 -4.11 -5.62 7.49
C THR A 128 -3.92 -6.73 6.47
N ASP A 129 -3.24 -6.46 5.36
CA ASP A 129 -2.86 -7.45 4.34
C ASP A 129 -2.08 -8.61 4.99
N ARG A 130 -1.03 -8.27 5.76
CA ARG A 130 -0.27 -9.27 6.52
C ARG A 130 -1.14 -10.03 7.53
N LEU A 131 -2.06 -9.36 8.21
CA LEU A 131 -2.95 -10.03 9.15
C LEU A 131 -3.88 -11.03 8.45
N ILE A 132 -4.42 -10.67 7.28
CA ILE A 132 -5.24 -11.56 6.46
C ILE A 132 -4.42 -12.78 6.05
N ASP A 133 -3.21 -12.60 5.52
CA ASP A 133 -2.33 -13.73 5.14
C ASP A 133 -2.14 -14.70 6.31
N LEU A 134 -1.85 -14.17 7.51
CA LEU A 134 -1.60 -14.97 8.71
C LEU A 134 -2.86 -15.74 9.16
N VAL A 135 -4.03 -15.12 9.13
CA VAL A 135 -5.31 -15.78 9.43
C VAL A 135 -5.60 -16.85 8.38
N VAL A 136 -5.34 -16.57 7.10
CA VAL A 136 -5.52 -17.52 5.98
C VAL A 136 -4.57 -18.72 6.12
N TYR A 137 -3.30 -18.52 6.46
CA TYR A 137 -2.36 -19.61 6.72
C TYR A 137 -2.86 -20.54 7.82
N GLN A 138 -3.38 -19.96 8.91
CA GLN A 138 -3.93 -20.74 10.00
C GLN A 138 -5.23 -21.46 9.61
N LEU A 139 -6.09 -20.83 8.81
CA LEU A 139 -7.32 -21.43 8.26
C LEU A 139 -7.02 -22.66 7.39
N TYR A 140 -5.93 -22.60 6.61
CA TYR A 140 -5.47 -23.73 5.80
C TYR A 140 -4.56 -24.71 6.55
N GLY A 141 -4.27 -24.45 7.83
CA GLY A 141 -3.46 -25.32 8.68
C GLY A 141 -1.98 -25.38 8.30
N LEU A 142 -1.45 -24.31 7.69
CA LEU A 142 -0.05 -24.27 7.28
C LEU A 142 0.89 -24.37 8.47
N THR A 143 2.05 -25.01 8.27
CA THR A 143 3.20 -24.93 9.18
C THR A 143 4.02 -23.66 8.95
N ASP A 144 4.96 -23.37 9.86
CA ASP A 144 5.89 -22.24 9.68
C ASP A 144 6.75 -22.40 8.43
N GLU A 145 7.14 -23.63 8.10
CA GLU A 145 7.89 -23.93 6.88
C GLU A 145 7.06 -23.68 5.62
N GLU A 146 5.78 -24.09 5.60
CA GLU A 146 4.87 -23.85 4.48
C GLU A 146 4.57 -22.37 4.29
N ALA A 147 4.32 -21.64 5.38
CA ALA A 147 4.14 -20.18 5.34
C ALA A 147 5.40 -19.47 4.83
N ALA A 148 6.59 -19.89 5.27
CA ALA A 148 7.86 -19.33 4.82
C ALA A 148 8.15 -19.59 3.33
N ILE A 149 7.68 -20.72 2.77
CA ILE A 149 7.72 -21.00 1.33
C ILE A 149 6.79 -20.05 0.58
N VAL A 150 5.55 -19.85 1.03
CA VAL A 150 4.59 -18.91 0.41
C VAL A 150 5.12 -17.47 0.44
N GLU A 151 5.77 -17.07 1.54
CA GLU A 151 6.40 -15.76 1.68
C GLU A 151 7.71 -15.61 0.88
N GLY A 152 8.19 -16.67 0.23
CA GLY A 152 9.43 -16.66 -0.56
C GLY A 152 10.70 -16.47 0.29
N THR A 153 10.62 -16.73 1.60
CA THR A 153 11.73 -16.58 2.55
C THR A 153 12.61 -17.84 2.64
N LEU A 154 12.04 -19.00 2.27
CA LEU A 154 12.78 -20.22 1.95
C LEU A 154 12.84 -20.33 0.43
N ALA A 155 13.88 -19.77 -0.18
CA ALA A 155 14.14 -19.98 -1.60
C ALA A 155 14.22 -21.48 -1.88
N GLU A 156 13.43 -21.96 -2.85
CA GLU A 156 13.49 -23.33 -3.34
C GLU A 156 14.95 -23.69 -3.65
N SER A 157 15.57 -24.47 -2.77
CA SER A 157 16.82 -25.17 -3.05
C SER A 157 16.50 -26.31 -4.01
N LYS A 158 16.22 -25.99 -5.27
CA LYS A 158 16.19 -26.96 -6.35
C LYS A 158 17.53 -26.88 -7.07
N GLY A 159 18.33 -27.92 -6.82
CA GLY A 159 19.62 -28.16 -7.48
C GLY A 159 19.50 -28.70 -8.90
#